data_AF-A0A972N931-F1
#
_entry.id   AF-A0A972N931-F1
#
_cell.length_a   1.000
_cell.length_b   1.000
_cell.length_c   1.000
_cell.angle_alpha   90.00
_cell.angle_beta   90.00
_cell.angle_gamma   90.00
#
_symmetry.space_group_name_H-M   'P 1'
#
loop_
_entity.id
_entity.type
_entity.pdbx_description
1 polymer ?
#
loop_
_entity_poly.entity_id
_entity_poly.type
_entity_poly.pdbx_seq_one_letter_code
_entity_poly.pdbx_strand_id
1 'polypeptide(L)' 'MIRDPQAWQRWEAEWQRRTPADPEGNIRIFWTLLEMARAAGAWPPEDPLEGLETDIRLAWAINYGRLHEPADRSGSDAG' A
#
# COMPACT_ATOMS: atom_id res chain seq x y z
N MET A 1 -4.57 6.34 -28.87
CA MET A 1 -3.44 5.87 -29.71
C MET A 1 -2.98 7.03 -30.58
N ILE A 2 -1.68 7.34 -30.62
CA ILE A 2 -1.13 8.45 -31.40
C ILE A 2 -1.03 8.02 -32.88
N ARG A 3 -1.59 8.82 -33.79
CA ARG A 3 -1.67 8.50 -35.23
C ARG A 3 -0.36 8.77 -35.98
N ASP A 4 0.42 9.75 -35.52
CA ASP A 4 1.73 10.11 -36.07
C ASP A 4 2.74 10.32 -34.92
N PRO A 5 3.53 9.28 -34.60
CA PRO A 5 4.54 9.37 -33.55
C PRO A 5 5.64 10.41 -33.82
N GLN A 6 5.98 10.69 -35.09
CA GLN A 6 7.05 11.62 -35.42
C GLN A 6 6.60 13.07 -35.28
N ALA A 7 5.36 13.38 -35.62
CA ALA A 7 4.77 14.69 -35.30
C ALA A 7 4.71 14.92 -33.80
N TRP A 8 4.33 13.89 -33.02
CA TRP A 8 4.30 13.96 -31.56
C TRP A 8 5.68 14.25 -30.96
N GLN A 9 6.70 13.49 -31.36
CA GLN A 9 8.07 13.68 -30.86
C GLN A 9 8.62 15.08 -31.17
N ARG A 10 8.35 15.60 -32.38
CA ARG A 10 8.77 16.96 -32.76
C ARG A 10 8.08 18.02 -31.90
N TRP A 11 6.79 17.86 -31.65
CA TRP A 11 6.04 18.74 -30.76
C TRP A 11 6.56 18.68 -29.32
N GLU A 12 6.80 17.48 -28.80
CA GLU A 12 7.27 17.27 -27.42
C GLU A 12 8.67 17.87 -27.20
N ALA A 13 9.59 17.68 -28.16
CA ALA A 13 10.91 18.29 -28.11
C ALA A 13 10.85 19.83 -28.09
N GLU A 14 9.96 20.43 -28.89
CA GLU A 14 9.79 21.88 -28.90
C GLU A 14 9.12 22.39 -27.61
N TRP A 15 8.15 21.65 -27.08
CA TRP A 15 7.51 21.97 -25.82
C TRP A 15 8.49 21.94 -24.64
N GLN A 16 9.35 20.92 -24.56
CA GLN A 16 10.40 20.80 -23.55
C GLN A 16 11.42 21.96 -23.62
N ARG A 17 11.78 22.42 -24.81
CA ARG A 17 12.67 23.59 -24.97
C ARG A 17 12.06 24.88 -24.44
N ARG A 18 10.74 25.05 -24.60
CA ARG A 18 10.00 26.25 -24.17
C ARG A 18 9.57 26.20 -22.70
N THR A 19 9.55 25.02 -22.12
CA THR A 19 9.08 24.76 -20.76
C THR A 19 10.24 24.16 -19.97
N PRO A 20 11.14 25.00 -19.39
CA PRO A 20 12.24 24.48 -18.60
C PRO A 20 11.70 23.65 -17.44
N ALA A 21 12.39 22.54 -17.14
CA ALA A 21 12.03 21.71 -16.02
C ALA A 21 12.15 22.52 -14.71
N ASP A 22 11.17 22.34 -13.82
CA ASP A 22 11.21 22.80 -12.43
C ASP A 22 11.44 21.58 -11.53
N PRO A 23 12.70 21.22 -11.19
CA PRO A 23 12.98 20.03 -10.42
C PRO A 23 12.33 20.07 -9.03
N GLU A 24 12.32 21.23 -8.39
CA GLU A 24 11.74 21.38 -7.05
C GLU A 24 10.22 21.21 -7.07
N GLY A 25 9.54 21.85 -8.03
CA GLY A 25 8.11 21.69 -8.24
C GLY A 25 7.75 20.23 -8.57
N ASN A 26 8.51 19.59 -9.45
CA ASN A 26 8.28 18.20 -9.82
C ASN A 26 8.46 17.23 -8.64
N ILE A 27 9.48 17.44 -7.80
CA ILE A 27 9.70 16.63 -6.59
C ILE A 27 8.55 16.83 -5.59
N ARG A 28 8.05 18.06 -5.42
CA ARG A 28 6.91 18.35 -4.54
C ARG A 28 5.63 17.64 -5.02
N ILE A 29 5.38 17.66 -6.32
CA ILE A 29 4.27 16.92 -6.94
C ILE A 29 4.44 15.42 -6.69
N PHE A 30 5.63 14.88 -6.92
CA PHE A 30 5.94 13.47 -6.68
C PHE A 30 5.62 13.04 -5.24
N TRP A 31 6.10 13.78 -4.24
CA TRP A 31 5.82 13.46 -2.84
C TRP A 31 4.32 13.48 -2.53
N THR A 32 3.59 14.45 -3.09
CA THR A 32 2.14 14.53 -2.90
C THR A 32 1.43 13.32 -3.49
N LEU A 33 1.83 12.89 -4.70
CA LEU A 33 1.29 11.69 -5.33
C LEU A 33 1.64 10.42 -4.56
N LEU A 34 2.84 10.34 -3.98
CA LEU A 34 3.25 9.21 -3.15
C LEU A 34 2.38 9.09 -1.91
N GLU A 35 2.13 10.19 -1.21
CA GLU A 35 1.24 10.21 -0.04
C GLU A 35 -0.19 9.79 -0.40
N MET A 36 -0.70 10.27 -1.53
CA MET A 36 -2.01 9.84 -2.03
C MET A 36 -2.04 8.34 -2.38
N ALA A 37 -0.98 7.81 -2.98
CA ALA A 37 -0.88 6.40 -3.33
C ALA A 37 -0.81 5.50 -2.08
N ARG A 38 -0.09 5.95 -1.04
CA ARG A 38 -0.06 5.30 0.29
C ARG A 38 -1.44 5.28 0.94
N ALA A 39 -2.10 6.43 0.99
CA ALA A 39 -3.46 6.54 1.55
C ALA A 39 -4.49 5.68 0.80
N ALA A 40 -4.30 5.48 -0.52
CA ALA A 40 -5.13 4.60 -1.33
C ALA A 40 -4.78 3.10 -1.19
N GLY A 41 -3.73 2.73 -0.44
CA GLY A 41 -3.23 1.36 -0.33
C GLY A 41 -2.59 0.83 -1.61
N ALA A 42 -2.38 1.69 -2.62
CA ALA A 42 -1.70 1.34 -3.86
C ALA A 42 -0.16 1.30 -3.71
N TRP A 43 0.35 1.88 -2.63
CA TRP A 43 1.77 1.90 -2.29
C TRP A 43 1.99 1.44 -0.84
N PRO A 44 3.12 0.79 -0.51
CA PRO A 44 3.47 0.45 0.86
C PRO A 44 3.48 1.68 1.79
N PRO A 45 3.16 1.50 3.09
CA PRO A 45 3.20 2.58 4.07
C PRO A 45 4.58 3.24 4.15
N GLU A 46 4.63 4.44 4.72
CA GLU A 46 5.90 5.12 4.95
C GLU A 46 6.78 4.37 5.95
N ASP A 47 6.18 3.97 7.08
CA ASP A 47 6.82 3.06 8.02
C ASP A 47 6.52 1.61 7.61
N PRO A 48 7.53 0.82 7.20
CA PRO A 48 7.33 -0.57 6.84
C PRO A 48 6.85 -1.46 8.01
N LEU A 49 6.95 -0.98 9.25
CA LEU A 49 6.47 -1.68 10.45
C LEU A 49 5.04 -1.28 10.83
N GLU A 50 4.44 -0.31 10.15
CA GLU A 50 3.06 0.09 10.38
C GLU A 50 2.12 -1.13 10.26
N GLY A 51 1.32 -1.39 11.30
CA GLY A 51 0.39 -2.51 11.35
C GLY A 51 0.98 -3.84 11.84
N LEU A 52 2.31 -3.99 11.91
CA LEU A 52 2.95 -5.27 12.28
C LEU A 52 2.58 -5.75 13.69
N GLU A 53 2.44 -4.83 14.66
CA GLU A 53 2.02 -5.20 16.02
C GLU A 53 0.60 -5.81 16.03
N THR A 54 -0.31 -5.24 15.24
CA THR A 54 -1.68 -5.74 15.11
C THR A 54 -1.68 -7.14 14.51
N ASP A 55 -0.86 -7.37 13.48
CA ASP A 55 -0.71 -8.68 12.85
C ASP A 55 -0.15 -9.72 13.81
N ILE A 56 0.85 -9.36 14.62
CA ILE A 56 1.41 -10.23 15.66
C ILE A 56 0.33 -10.60 16.69
N ARG A 57 -0.44 -9.62 17.17
CA ARG A 57 -1.51 -9.85 18.15
C ARG A 57 -2.62 -10.74 17.57
N LEU A 58 -3.01 -10.52 16.31
CA LEU A 58 -3.99 -11.34 15.62
C LEU A 58 -3.50 -12.78 15.44
N ALA A 59 -2.25 -12.95 14.99
CA ALA A 59 -1.64 -14.27 14.86
C ALA A 59 -1.60 -15.02 16.20
N TRP A 60 -1.28 -14.32 17.28
CA TRP A 60 -1.28 -14.90 18.63
C TRP A 60 -2.69 -15.33 19.07
N ALA A 61 -3.70 -14.48 18.85
CA ALA A 61 -5.09 -14.79 19.16
C ALA A 61 -5.61 -16.01 18.37
N ILE A 62 -5.25 -16.14 17.09
CA ILE A 62 -5.64 -17.29 16.25
C ILE A 62 -4.96 -18.58 16.73
N ASN A 63 -3.65 -18.53 16.99
CA ASN A 63 -2.86 -19.72 17.30
C ASN A 63 -3.06 -20.21 18.74
N TYR A 64 -3.26 -19.29 19.70
CA TYR A 64 -3.31 -19.61 21.12
C TYR A 64 -4.65 -19.29 21.78
N GLY A 65 -5.48 -18.42 21.18
CA GLY A 65 -6.82 -18.10 21.72
C GLY A 65 -7.85 -19.24 21.60
N ARG A 66 -7.60 -20.25 20.75
CA ARG A 66 -8.40 -21.48 20.67
C ARG A 66 -8.16 -22.48 21.83
N LEU A 67 -7.16 -22.27 22.68
CA LEU A 67 -6.84 -23.20 23.78
C LEU A 67 -7.74 -23.04 25.01
N HIS A 68 -8.70 -22.11 24.98
CA HIS A 68 -9.66 -21.86 26.07
C HIS A 68 -11.11 -22.21 25.72
N GLU A 69 -11.35 -23.13 24.78
CA GLU A 69 -12.63 -23.83 24.76
C GLU A 69 -12.55 -24.93 25.83
N PRO A 70 -13.27 -24.81 26.97
CA PRO A 70 -13.26 -25.87 27.95
C PRO A 70 -13.84 -27.10 27.27
N ALA A 71 -13.04 -28.17 27.18
CA ALA A 71 -13.52 -29.47 26.75
C ALA A 71 -14.80 -29.78 27.52
N ASP A 72 -15.90 -29.92 26.78
CA ASP A 72 -17.21 -30.29 27.29
C ASP A 72 -17.06 -31.47 28.26
N ARG A 73 -17.23 -31.20 29.55
CA ARG A 73 -17.35 -32.22 30.59
C ARG A 73 -18.80 -32.69 30.63
N SER A 74 -19.27 -33.30 29.55
CA SER A 74 -20.51 -34.05 29.54
C SER A 74 -20.25 -35.46 29.01
N GLY A 75 -20.37 -36.43 29.91
CA GLY A 75 -19.94 -37.81 29.74
C GLY A 75 -19.55 -38.37 31.10
N SER A 76 -20.46 -38.31 32.08
CA SER A 76 -21.29 -39.47 32.43
C SER A 76 -20.51 -40.47 33.29
N ASP A 77 -20.17 -40.04 34.50
CA ASP A 77 -20.18 -40.96 35.64
C ASP A 77 -21.65 -41.29 35.94
N ALA A 78 -22.12 -42.40 35.39
CA ALA A 78 -23.36 -43.04 35.80
C ALA A 78 -23.26 -44.55 35.52
N GLY A 79 -23.14 -45.34 36.60
CA GLY A 79 -23.43 -46.77 36.59
C GLY A 79 -22.26 -47.66 36.96
#